data_AF-A0AAV5PER7-F1
#
_entry.id   AF-A0AAV5PER7-F1
#
_cell.length_a   1.000
_cell.length_b   1.000
_cell.length_c   1.000
_cell.angle_alpha   90.00
_cell.angle_beta   90.00
_cell.angle_gamma   90.00
#
_symmetry.space_group_name_H-M   'P 1'
#
loop_
_entity.id
_entity.type
_entity.pdbx_description
1 polymer ?
#
loop_
_entity_poly.entity_id
_entity_poly.type
_entity_poly.pdbx_seq_one_letter_code
_entity_poly.pdbx_strand_id
1 'polypeptide(L)'
;MKAIKYGVTREHIREVKVALTDGKVYKFGSKSVKSSSGYSLKDLIIGSEGTLGVITEAVLRLYPRPKHALNAIIPFPTLDDAIESVPAILASGVVPTTVE
;
A
#
# COMPACT_ATOMS: atom_id res chain seq x y z
N MET A 1 -5.44 -7.14 6.03
CA MET A 1 -4.95 -5.94 5.26
C MET A 1 -5.52 -6.01 3.84
N LYS A 2 -6.03 -4.92 3.24
CA LYS A 2 -6.65 -4.98 1.89
C LYS A 2 -5.64 -4.76 0.74
N ALA A 3 -4.48 -5.41 0.85
CA ALA A 3 -3.33 -5.14 0.00
C ALA A 3 -3.51 -5.62 -1.45
N ILE A 4 -4.29 -6.68 -1.69
CA ILE A 4 -4.51 -7.25 -3.03
C ILE A 4 -5.10 -6.20 -3.98
N LYS A 5 -6.11 -5.46 -3.51
CA LYS A 5 -6.79 -4.45 -4.33
C LYS A 5 -6.14 -3.07 -4.28
N TYR A 6 -5.61 -2.68 -3.11
CA TYR A 6 -5.20 -1.29 -2.87
C TYR A 6 -3.69 -1.08 -2.74
N GLY A 7 -2.89 -2.15 -2.70
CA GLY A 7 -1.45 -2.09 -2.42
C GLY A 7 -1.14 -1.99 -0.92
N VAL A 8 0.15 -1.93 -0.60
CA VAL A 8 0.65 -1.74 0.77
C VAL A 8 0.81 -0.25 1.08
N THR A 9 1.30 0.08 2.27
CA THR A 9 1.42 1.46 2.74
C THR A 9 2.23 2.34 1.77
N ARG A 10 3.28 1.80 1.16
CA ARG A 10 4.15 2.54 0.24
C ARG A 10 3.41 3.05 -0.99
N GLU A 11 2.50 2.27 -1.56
CA GLU A 11 1.70 2.64 -2.74
C GLU A 11 0.67 3.73 -2.44
N HIS A 12 0.28 3.88 -1.18
CA HIS A 12 -0.63 4.94 -0.73
C HIS A 12 0.08 6.28 -0.58
N ILE A 13 1.39 6.29 -0.31
CA ILE A 13 2.14 7.52 -0.01
C ILE A 13 2.62 8.20 -1.30
N ARG A 14 2.18 9.45 -1.50
CA ARG A 14 2.59 10.31 -2.63
C ARG A 14 3.79 11.17 -2.28
N GLU A 15 3.72 11.80 -1.12
CA GLU A 15 4.68 12.78 -0.63
C GLU A 15 4.76 12.66 0.90
N VAL A 16 5.95 12.85 1.47
CA VAL A 16 6.18 12.94 2.91
C VAL A 16 7.01 14.18 3.23
N LYS A 17 6.71 14.82 4.35
CA LYS A 17 7.61 15.79 4.98
C LYS A 17 8.29 15.14 6.18
N VAL A 18 9.61 15.33 6.27
CA VAL A 18 10.45 14.68 7.26
C VAL A 18 11.34 15.71 7.92
N ALA A 19 11.28 15.81 9.24
CA ALA A 19 12.26 16.54 10.03
C ALA A 19 13.51 15.67 10.18
N LEU A 20 14.66 16.19 9.73
CA LEU A 20 15.96 15.53 9.86
C LEU A 20 16.75 16.09 11.06
N THR A 21 17.89 15.47 11.36
CA THR A 21 18.75 15.82 12.51
C THR A 21 19.39 17.20 12.41
N ASP A 22 19.40 17.81 11.22
CA ASP A 22 19.83 19.19 11.00
C ASP A 22 18.76 20.23 11.41
N GLY A 23 17.62 19.78 11.94
CA GLY A 23 16.51 20.62 12.40
C GLY A 23 15.62 21.15 11.27
N LYS A 24 15.87 20.75 10.01
CA LYS A 24 15.08 21.20 8.85
C LYS A 24 14.05 20.16 8.45
N VAL A 25 12.98 20.65 7.84
CA VAL A 25 11.93 19.79 7.26
C VAL A 25 12.14 19.69 5.75
N TYR A 26 12.38 18.47 5.29
CA TYR A 26 12.53 18.15 3.87
C TYR A 26 11.27 17.50 3.33
N LYS A 27 11.04 17.69 2.04
CA LYS A 27 9.90 17.11 1.32
C LYS A 27 10.40 16.08 0.33
N PHE A 28 9.90 14.86 0.42
CA PHE A 28 10.25 13.77 -0.48
C PHE A 28 9.01 13.27 -1.23
N GLY A 29 9.16 13.01 -2.52
CA GLY A 29 8.05 12.63 -3.40
C GLY A 29 7.35 13.83 -4.03
N SER A 30 6.16 13.59 -4.58
CA SER A 30 5.36 14.63 -5.22
C SER A 30 3.89 14.22 -5.25
N LYS A 31 3.00 15.20 -5.41
CA LYS A 31 1.57 14.95 -5.60
C LYS A 31 1.24 14.28 -6.94
N SER A 32 2.17 14.29 -7.89
CA SER A 32 1.99 13.69 -9.21
C SER A 32 1.86 12.17 -9.13
N VAL A 33 1.02 11.59 -9.99
CA VAL A 33 0.80 10.14 -10.02
C VAL A 33 2.07 9.38 -10.43
N LYS A 34 2.84 9.98 -11.33
CA LYS A 34 4.15 9.50 -11.78
C LYS A 34 5.16 10.63 -11.66
N SER A 35 6.38 10.29 -11.28
CA SER A 35 7.52 11.19 -11.31
C SER A 35 8.75 10.40 -11.73
N SER A 36 9.57 11.00 -12.59
CA SER A 36 10.86 10.49 -13.04
C SER A 36 12.01 11.44 -12.66
N SER A 37 11.76 12.36 -11.73
CA SER A 37 12.75 13.34 -11.28
C SER A 37 13.70 12.73 -10.25
N GLY A 38 14.69 11.96 -10.72
CA GLY A 38 15.73 11.38 -9.87
C GLY A 38 15.25 10.23 -8.98
N TYR A 39 15.92 10.05 -7.84
CA TYR A 39 15.65 8.92 -6.93
C TYR A 39 14.33 9.07 -6.17
N SER A 40 13.67 7.95 -5.94
CA SER A 40 12.48 7.89 -5.09
C SER A 40 12.88 7.90 -3.61
N LEU A 41 13.44 9.02 -3.13
CA LEU A 41 13.88 9.16 -1.73
C LEU A 41 12.74 8.98 -0.73
N LYS A 42 11.48 9.20 -1.13
CA LYS A 42 10.33 8.87 -0.29
C LYS A 42 10.32 7.39 0.10
N ASP A 43 10.73 6.49 -0.80
CA ASP A 43 10.67 5.04 -0.57
C ASP A 43 11.80 4.57 0.35
N LEU A 44 12.87 5.36 0.49
CA LEU A 44 13.90 5.18 1.51
C LEU A 44 13.39 5.57 2.90
N ILE A 45 12.62 6.67 2.99
CA ILE A 45 12.01 7.11 4.25
C ILE A 45 10.92 6.12 4.70
N ILE A 46 10.11 5.61 3.77
CA ILE A 46 9.01 4.67 4.06
C ILE A 46 9.60 3.31 4.46
N GLY A 47 9.41 2.95 5.73
CA GLY A 47 9.97 1.73 6.31
C GLY A 47 11.31 1.93 7.01
N SER A 48 11.79 3.18 7.16
CA SER A 48 13.00 3.50 7.92
C SER A 48 12.89 3.29 9.43
N GLU A 49 11.68 2.98 9.93
CA GLU A 49 11.41 2.77 11.36
C GLU A 49 11.86 3.95 12.25
N GLY A 50 11.86 5.18 11.70
CA GLY A 50 12.23 6.40 12.41
C GLY A 50 13.74 6.65 12.50
N THR A 51 14.58 5.76 11.95
CA THR A 51 16.05 5.90 11.99
C THR A 51 16.57 7.03 11.10
N LEU A 52 15.84 7.40 10.06
CA LEU A 52 16.23 8.42 9.08
C LEU A 52 15.59 9.79 9.35
N GLY A 53 14.77 9.94 10.39
CA GLY A 53 14.08 11.19 10.72
C GLY A 53 12.63 10.97 11.13
N VAL A 54 11.95 12.08 11.44
CA VAL A 54 10.56 12.07 11.91
C VAL A 54 9.64 12.56 10.81
N ILE A 55 8.71 11.72 10.36
CA ILE A 55 7.68 12.12 9.39
C ILE A 55 6.68 13.04 10.10
N THR A 56 6.52 14.26 9.60
CA THR A 56 5.63 15.28 10.18
C THR A 56 4.33 15.45 9.40
N GLU A 57 4.36 15.21 8.08
CA GLU A 57 3.18 15.23 7.22
C GLU A 57 3.29 14.14 6.15
N ALA A 58 2.15 13.60 5.72
CA ALA A 58 2.06 12.67 4.61
C ALA A 58 0.88 13.00 3.69
N VAL A 59 1.10 12.94 2.39
CA VAL A 59 0.05 13.05 1.38
C VAL A 59 -0.28 11.66 0.87
N LEU A 60 -1.54 11.25 1.07
CA LEU A 60 -2.01 9.92 0.72
C LEU A 60 -2.90 9.95 -0.53
N ARG A 61 -2.78 8.90 -1.35
CA ARG A 61 -3.77 8.58 -2.37
C ARG A 61 -5.04 8.08 -1.68
N LEU A 62 -6.18 8.65 -2.05
CA LEU A 62 -7.48 8.18 -1.61
C LEU A 62 -8.17 7.35 -2.70
N TYR A 63 -9.08 6.47 -2.26
CA TYR A 63 -9.98 5.72 -3.10
C TYR A 63 -11.43 6.11 -2.78
N PRO A 64 -12.34 6.12 -3.77
CA PRO A 64 -13.75 6.32 -3.49
C PRO A 64 -14.27 5.20 -2.59
N ARG A 65 -15.20 5.54 -1.71
CA ARG A 65 -15.87 4.56 -0.84
C ARG A 65 -16.66 3.57 -1.72
N PRO A 66 -16.47 2.24 -1.54
CA PRO A 66 -17.21 1.26 -2.33
C PRO A 66 -18.70 1.34 -1.99
N LYS A 67 -19.55 1.24 -3.03
CA LYS A 67 -21.01 1.22 -2.85
C LYS A 67 -21.51 -0.06 -2.17
N HIS A 68 -20.81 -1.17 -2.40
CA HIS A 68 -21.14 -2.49 -1.89
C HIS A 68 -19.86 -3.21 -1.44
N ALA A 69 -19.99 -4.06 -0.42
CA ALA A 69 -18.95 -4.97 0.04
C ALA A 69 -19.59 -6.33 0.35
N LEU A 70 -18.91 -7.41 -0.02
CA LEU A 70 -19.35 -8.79 0.20
C LEU A 70 -18.19 -9.56 0.81
N ASN A 71 -18.49 -10.36 1.83
CA ASN A 71 -17.56 -11.30 2.44
C ASN A 71 -18.17 -12.71 2.31
N ALA A 72 -17.34 -13.71 2.07
CA ALA A 72 -17.75 -15.10 2.00
C ALA A 72 -16.77 -15.96 2.80
N ILE A 73 -17.28 -17.03 3.41
CA ILE A 73 -16.49 -18.07 4.07
C ILE A 73 -16.76 -19.34 3.29
N ILE A 74 -15.70 -19.97 2.77
CA ILE A 74 -15.80 -21.15 1.91
C ILE A 74 -15.05 -22.28 2.60
N PRO A 75 -15.74 -23.34 3.06
CA PRO A 75 -15.08 -24.50 3.62
C PRO A 75 -14.44 -25.35 2.52
N PHE A 76 -13.25 -25.87 2.80
CA PHE A 76 -12.54 -26.79 1.93
C PHE A 76 -12.31 -28.14 2.64
N PRO A 77 -12.35 -29.27 1.92
CA PRO A 77 -12.07 -30.59 2.51
C PRO A 77 -10.64 -30.71 3.03
N THR A 78 -9.68 -30.09 2.36
CA THR A 78 -8.26 -30.08 2.73
C THR A 78 -7.65 -28.69 2.65
N LEU A 79 -6.48 -28.51 3.29
CA LEU A 79 -5.70 -27.27 3.17
C LEU A 79 -5.18 -27.07 1.74
N ASP A 80 -4.81 -28.15 1.06
CA ASP A 80 -4.30 -28.09 -0.31
C ASP A 80 -5.38 -27.56 -1.26
N ASP A 81 -6.63 -28.02 -1.13
CA ASP A 81 -7.78 -27.51 -1.90
C ASP A 81 -7.97 -26.00 -1.68
N ALA A 82 -7.79 -25.52 -0.45
CA ALA A 82 -7.90 -24.10 -0.11
C ALA A 82 -6.78 -23.28 -0.77
N ILE A 83 -5.54 -23.77 -0.72
CA ILE A 83 -4.37 -23.10 -1.32
C ILE A 83 -4.53 -23.02 -2.84
N GLU A 84 -4.95 -24.11 -3.49
CA GLU A 84 -5.17 -24.18 -4.94
C GLU A 84 -6.29 -23.24 -5.43
N SER A 85 -7.25 -22.90 -4.57
CA SER A 85 -8.34 -21.98 -4.91
C SER A 85 -7.86 -20.53 -5.10
N VAL A 86 -6.78 -20.11 -4.42
CA VAL A 86 -6.31 -18.71 -4.43
C VAL A 86 -5.85 -18.27 -5.83
N PRO A 87 -4.97 -19.02 -6.52
CA PRO A 87 -4.61 -18.72 -7.91
C PRO A 87 -5.83 -18.70 -8.85
N ALA A 88 -6.77 -19.63 -8.68
CA ALA A 88 -7.97 -19.71 -9.51
C ALA A 88 -8.86 -18.46 -9.36
N ILE A 89 -9.04 -17.97 -8.14
CA ILE A 89 -9.77 -16.72 -7.87
C ILE A 89 -9.09 -15.53 -8.55
N LEU A 90 -7.77 -15.41 -8.44
CA LEU A 90 -7.02 -14.32 -9.06
C LEU A 90 -7.05 -14.39 -10.60
N ALA A 91 -6.97 -15.60 -11.17
CA ALA A 91 -7.04 -15.85 -12.61
C ALA A 91 -8.43 -15.58 -13.21
N SER A 92 -9.49 -15.63 -12.40
CA SER A 92 -10.87 -15.33 -12.84
C SER A 92 -11.10 -13.88 -13.28
N GLY A 93 -10.14 -12.98 -13.01
CA GLY A 93 -10.25 -11.54 -13.27
C GLY A 93 -10.96 -10.76 -12.16
N VAL A 94 -11.45 -11.45 -11.13
CA VAL A 94 -11.93 -10.81 -9.90
C VAL A 94 -10.72 -10.28 -9.11
N VAL A 95 -10.79 -9.01 -8.67
CA VAL A 95 -9.79 -8.40 -7.79
C VAL A 95 -10.38 -8.32 -6.38
N PRO A 96 -10.23 -9.39 -5.56
CA PRO A 96 -10.71 -9.39 -4.19
C PRO A 96 -9.95 -8.35 -3.36
N THR A 97 -10.59 -7.82 -2.32
CA THR A 97 -9.88 -6.94 -1.38
C THR A 97 -8.85 -7.69 -0.56
N THR A 98 -9.21 -8.92 -0.16
CA THR A 98 -8.42 -9.81 0.69
C THR A 98 -8.90 -11.25 0.41
N VAL A 99 -7.98 -12.21 0.48
CA VAL A 99 -8.24 -13.65 0.55
C VAL A 99 -7.41 -14.14 1.74
N GLU A 100 -8.06 -14.82 2.69
CA GLU A 100 -7.46 -15.32 3.94
C GLU A 100 -7.92 -16.76 4.17
#